data_AF-A0A3E1EH42-F1
#
_entry.id   AF-A0A3E1EH42-F1
#
_cell.length_a   1.000
_cell.length_b   1.000
_cell.length_c   1.000
_cell.angle_alpha   90.00
_cell.angle_beta   90.00
_cell.angle_gamma   90.00
#
_symmetry.space_group_name_H-M   'P 1'
#
loop_
_entity.id
_entity.type
_entity.pdbx_description
1 polymer ?
#
loop_
_entity_poly.entity_id
_entity_poly.type
_entity_poly.pdbx_seq_one_letter_code
_entity_poly.pdbx_strand_id
1 'polypeptide(L)'
;MTNAIADQLQRLHFASVGMPPAAWHPAVNVYAYADRLEVCVELAGVPKSEIEIEVEARRLSIRGERMAPERGCDRPPCGRLLVMEITDGAFERVLNLPVDVRVENAQATQENGMVWITLPRALA
;
A
#
# COMPACT_ATOMS: atom_id res chain seq x y z
N MET A 1 -24.28 4.82 -7.08
CA MET A 1 -23.47 5.05 -5.87
C MET A 1 -22.03 4.49 -6.02
N THR A 2 -21.47 4.51 -7.22
CA THR A 2 -20.20 3.84 -7.57
C THR A 2 -19.04 4.82 -7.81
N ASN A 3 -19.30 6.14 -7.74
CA ASN A 3 -18.40 7.13 -8.32
C ASN A 3 -17.27 7.60 -7.39
N ALA A 4 -17.38 7.44 -6.05
CA ALA A 4 -16.38 7.98 -5.14
C ALA A 4 -15.04 7.22 -5.21
N ILE A 5 -15.08 5.88 -5.31
CA ILE A 5 -13.87 5.06 -5.49
C ILE A 5 -13.32 5.21 -6.90
N ALA A 6 -14.19 5.25 -7.91
CA ALA A 6 -13.77 5.47 -9.29
C ALA A 6 -13.05 6.83 -9.44
N ASP A 7 -13.57 7.89 -8.81
CA ASP A 7 -12.93 9.22 -8.79
C ASP A 7 -11.58 9.18 -8.05
N GLN A 8 -11.50 8.44 -6.92
CA GLN A 8 -10.25 8.28 -6.17
C GLN A 8 -9.20 7.46 -6.94
N LEU A 9 -9.62 6.48 -7.76
CA LEU A 9 -8.75 5.72 -8.66
C LEU A 9 -8.29 6.53 -9.87
N GLN A 10 -9.12 7.45 -10.38
CA GLN A 10 -8.76 8.32 -11.51
C GLN A 10 -7.68 9.36 -11.14
N ARG A 11 -7.61 9.77 -9.87
CA ARG A 11 -6.58 10.69 -9.34
C ARG A 11 -5.20 10.05 -9.11
N LEU A 12 -5.05 8.75 -9.38
CA LEU A 12 -3.79 8.01 -9.21
C LEU A 12 -2.81 8.18 -10.39
N HIS A 13 -3.10 9.05 -11.35
CA HIS A 13 -2.24 9.28 -12.50
C HIS A 13 -1.14 10.33 -12.22
N PHE A 14 0.08 9.78 -12.19
CA PHE A 14 1.41 10.39 -12.33
C PHE A 14 1.95 11.26 -11.19
N ALA A 15 3.18 10.92 -10.80
CA ALA A 15 4.01 11.62 -9.84
C ALA A 15 4.01 13.13 -10.09
N SER A 16 3.55 13.89 -9.09
CA SER A 16 3.70 15.33 -9.08
C SER A 16 5.19 15.69 -8.98
N VAL A 17 5.71 16.41 -9.98
CA VAL A 17 6.99 17.12 -9.85
C VAL A 17 6.76 18.30 -8.90
N GLY A 18 7.17 18.11 -7.65
CA GLY A 18 7.07 19.06 -6.55
C GLY A 18 7.52 18.35 -5.28
N MET A 19 8.11 19.09 -4.34
CA MET A 19 8.73 18.66 -3.07
C MET A 19 8.25 17.27 -2.60
N PRO A 20 9.16 16.29 -2.38
CA PRO A 20 8.75 14.91 -2.13
C PRO A 20 7.72 14.89 -0.98
N PRO A 21 6.57 14.23 -1.16
CA PRO A 21 5.64 14.04 -0.05
C PRO A 21 6.41 13.39 1.10
N ALA A 22 6.04 13.69 2.35
CA ALA A 22 6.72 13.13 3.52
C ALA A 22 6.75 11.59 3.52
N ALA A 23 5.87 10.96 2.73
CA ALA A 23 5.83 9.53 2.45
C ALA A 23 5.42 9.26 0.99
N TRP A 24 5.95 8.21 0.36
CA TRP A 24 5.49 7.77 -0.96
C TRP A 24 4.20 6.92 -0.84
N HIS A 25 3.50 6.74 -1.96
CA HIS A 25 2.20 6.07 -1.97
C HIS A 25 2.27 4.76 -2.75
N PRO A 26 2.16 3.59 -2.10
CA PRO A 26 2.19 2.31 -2.80
C PRO A 26 0.98 2.15 -3.71
N ALA A 27 1.21 1.45 -4.83
CA ALA A 27 0.15 1.11 -5.76
C ALA A 27 -0.81 0.12 -5.11
N VAL A 28 -2.11 0.27 -5.39
CA VAL A 28 -3.14 -0.61 -4.85
C VAL A 28 -4.17 -1.00 -5.90
N ASN A 29 -4.66 -2.23 -5.80
CA ASN A 29 -5.89 -2.68 -6.45
C ASN A 29 -6.94 -2.94 -5.37
N VAL A 30 -8.20 -2.58 -5.66
CA VAL A 30 -9.34 -2.84 -4.77
C VAL A 30 -10.39 -3.64 -5.53
N TYR A 31 -10.75 -4.78 -4.99
CA TYR A 31 -11.76 -5.68 -5.53
C TYR A 31 -12.97 -5.69 -4.61
N ALA A 32 -14.15 -5.53 -5.20
CA ALA A 32 -15.41 -5.62 -4.48
C ALA A 32 -16.09 -6.96 -4.79
N TYR A 33 -16.43 -7.69 -3.72
CA TYR A 33 -17.23 -8.90 -3.78
C TYR A 33 -18.56 -8.66 -3.06
N ALA A 34 -19.46 -9.65 -3.13
CA ALA A 34 -20.74 -9.58 -2.45
C ALA A 34 -20.59 -9.44 -0.92
N ASP A 35 -19.61 -10.13 -0.34
CA ASP A 35 -19.42 -10.32 1.10
C ASP A 35 -18.18 -9.64 1.67
N ARG A 36 -17.26 -9.15 0.85
CA ARG A 36 -15.98 -8.57 1.28
C ARG A 36 -15.41 -7.56 0.28
N LEU A 37 -14.43 -6.80 0.74
CA LEU A 37 -13.46 -6.13 -0.11
C LEU A 37 -12.12 -6.90 -0.02
N GLU A 38 -11.38 -6.93 -1.11
CA GLU A 38 -9.97 -7.34 -1.09
C GLU A 38 -9.11 -6.18 -1.61
N VAL A 39 -8.06 -5.85 -0.87
CA VAL A 39 -7.10 -4.81 -1.24
C VAL A 39 -5.75 -5.47 -1.44
N CYS A 40 -5.17 -5.32 -2.64
CA CYS A 40 -3.82 -5.74 -2.94
C CYS A 40 -2.91 -4.51 -2.99
N VAL A 41 -1.79 -4.54 -2.27
CA VAL A 41 -0.83 -3.44 -2.15
C VAL A 41 0.54 -3.92 -2.61
N GLU A 42 1.17 -3.19 -3.54
CA GLU A 42 2.54 -3.46 -3.97
C GLU A 42 3.52 -2.97 -2.91
N LEU A 43 4.23 -3.90 -2.27
CA LEU A 43 5.23 -3.64 -1.22
C LEU A 43 6.42 -4.62 -1.35
N ALA A 44 6.92 -4.81 -2.57
CA ALA A 44 8.09 -5.64 -2.81
C ALA A 44 9.29 -5.09 -2.02
N GLY A 45 10.08 -5.98 -1.43
CA GLY A 45 11.24 -5.63 -0.62
C GLY A 45 10.93 -5.12 0.79
N VAL A 46 9.65 -4.99 1.18
CA VAL A 46 9.28 -4.55 2.54
C VAL A 46 9.02 -5.77 3.44
N PRO A 47 9.73 -5.94 4.56
CA PRO A 47 9.45 -7.01 5.52
C PRO A 47 8.08 -6.82 6.19
N LYS A 48 7.37 -7.92 6.53
CA LYS A 48 6.08 -7.85 7.25
C LYS A 48 6.14 -7.02 8.53
N SER A 49 7.27 -7.04 9.24
CA SER A 49 7.47 -6.30 10.49
C SER A 49 7.49 -4.78 10.30
N GLU A 50 7.77 -4.31 9.08
CA GLU A 50 7.84 -2.89 8.73
C GLU A 50 6.51 -2.39 8.13
N ILE A 51 5.44 -3.19 8.19
CA ILE A 51 4.14 -2.87 7.60
C ILE A 51 3.11 -2.78 8.72
N GLU A 52 2.59 -1.57 8.92
CA GLU A 52 1.47 -1.30 9.81
C GLU A 52 0.18 -1.23 8.99
N ILE A 53 -0.84 -1.99 9.41
CA ILE A 53 -2.17 -1.97 8.81
C ILE A 53 -3.18 -1.66 9.90
N GLU A 54 -3.87 -0.54 9.74
CA GLU A 54 -4.95 -0.12 10.63
C GLU A 54 -6.27 -0.18 9.85
N VAL A 55 -7.24 -0.89 10.42
CA VAL A 55 -8.58 -1.03 9.86
C VAL A 55 -9.58 -0.40 10.82
N GLU A 56 -10.34 0.55 10.30
CA GLU A 56 -11.52 1.11 10.94
C GLU A 56 -12.75 0.73 10.10
N ALA A 57 -13.96 0.95 10.63
CA ALA A 57 -15.21 0.57 9.98
C ALA A 57 -15.29 0.99 8.49
N ARG A 58 -14.78 2.18 8.14
CA ARG A 58 -14.81 2.71 6.77
C ARG A 58 -13.47 3.21 6.26
N ARG A 59 -12.37 2.80 6.88
CA ARG A 59 -11.03 3.30 6.54
C ARG A 59 -10.00 2.20 6.66
N LEU A 60 -9.13 2.12 5.66
CA LEU A 60 -7.94 1.29 5.68
C LEU A 60 -6.72 2.20 5.57
N SER A 61 -5.82 2.13 6.56
CA SER A 61 -4.53 2.82 6.54
C SER A 61 -3.40 1.79 6.49
N ILE A 62 -2.45 2.00 5.59
CA ILE A 62 -1.28 1.14 5.39
C ILE A 62 -0.06 2.05 5.46
N ARG A 63 0.87 1.77 6.38
CA ARG A 63 2.06 2.59 6.63
C ARG A 63 3.28 1.71 6.82
N GLY A 64 4.46 2.32 6.67
CA GLY A 64 5.72 1.63 6.91
C GLY A 64 6.89 2.34 6.26
N GLU A 65 7.99 1.61 6.13
CA GLU A 65 9.20 2.11 5.49
C GLU A 65 9.81 1.03 4.58
N ARG A 66 10.16 1.42 3.36
CA ARG A 66 10.93 0.57 2.44
C ARG A 66 12.37 1.01 2.47
N MET A 67 13.27 0.12 2.90
CA MET A 67 14.70 0.38 2.79
C MET A 67 15.13 0.45 1.32
N ALA A 68 16.11 1.31 1.03
CA ALA A 68 16.72 1.38 -0.29
C ALA A 68 17.21 -0.01 -0.73
N PRO A 69 16.90 -0.47 -1.96
CA PRO A 69 17.26 -1.80 -2.45
C PRO A 69 18.74 -1.88 -2.87
N GLU A 70 19.64 -1.49 -1.96
CA GLU A 70 21.07 -1.52 -2.16
C GLU A 70 21.64 -2.87 -1.74
N ARG A 71 22.54 -3.43 -2.55
CA ARG A 71 23.36 -4.54 -2.12
C ARG A 71 24.53 -3.98 -1.33
N GLY A 72 24.74 -4.53 -0.13
CA GLY A 72 25.93 -4.27 0.66
C GLY A 72 27.21 -4.55 -0.15
N CYS A 73 28.30 -3.97 0.32
CA CYS A 73 29.57 -3.94 -0.38
C CYS A 73 30.66 -4.47 0.52
N ASP A 74 31.11 -5.70 0.26
CA ASP A 74 32.15 -6.34 1.08
C ASP A 74 33.54 -5.73 0.85
N ARG A 75 33.77 -5.13 -0.33
CA ARG A 75 35.01 -4.43 -0.68
C ARG A 75 34.76 -3.23 -1.60
N PRO A 76 35.37 -2.06 -1.34
CA PRO A 76 35.24 -0.87 -2.18
C PRO A 76 35.98 -1.00 -3.53
N PRO A 77 35.57 -0.21 -4.56
CA PRO A 77 34.46 0.74 -4.53
C PRO A 77 33.10 0.06 -4.72
N CYS A 78 32.10 0.56 -4.01
CA CYS A 78 30.73 0.05 -4.06
C CYS A 78 30.00 0.52 -5.33
N GLY A 79 28.85 -0.08 -5.61
CA GLY A 79 28.01 0.31 -6.74
C GLY A 79 27.63 1.79 -6.67
N ARG A 80 27.70 2.49 -7.82
CA ARG A 80 27.24 3.87 -7.95
C ARG A 80 25.84 3.87 -8.56
N LEU A 81 24.88 4.47 -7.86
CA LEU A 81 23.54 4.69 -8.39
C LEU A 81 23.59 5.60 -9.62
N LEU A 82 23.08 5.11 -10.76
CA LEU A 82 23.01 5.88 -12.01
C LEU A 82 21.59 6.39 -12.29
N VAL A 83 20.58 5.60 -11.90
CA VAL A 83 19.15 5.87 -12.12
C VAL A 83 18.38 5.34 -10.92
N MET A 84 17.33 6.06 -10.52
CA MET A 84 16.44 5.71 -9.42
C MET A 84 15.00 5.75 -9.90
N GLU A 85 14.39 4.58 -10.07
CA GLU A 85 12.95 4.43 -10.40
C GLU A 85 12.18 3.68 -9.29
N ILE A 86 12.88 2.85 -8.52
CA ILE A 86 12.33 2.18 -7.35
C ILE A 86 12.34 3.18 -6.20
N THR A 87 11.15 3.56 -5.74
CA THR A 87 11.00 4.46 -4.59
C THR A 87 11.27 3.71 -3.29
N ASP A 88 12.05 4.32 -2.41
CA ASP A 88 12.32 3.90 -1.03
C ASP A 88 11.94 5.01 -0.02
N GLY A 89 12.06 4.70 1.27
CA GLY A 89 11.66 5.55 2.38
C GLY A 89 10.27 5.25 2.93
N ALA A 90 9.80 6.13 3.81
CA ALA A 90 8.49 6.02 4.45
C ALA A 90 7.35 6.02 3.43
N PHE A 91 6.33 5.20 3.67
CA PHE A 91 5.13 5.14 2.85
C PHE A 91 3.85 5.27 3.67
N GLU A 92 2.83 5.85 3.05
CA GLU A 92 1.47 5.89 3.60
C GLU A 92 0.44 5.73 2.48
N ARG A 93 -0.57 4.91 2.74
CA ARG A 93 -1.74 4.75 1.89
C ARG A 93 -2.98 4.73 2.75
N VAL A 94 -3.94 5.61 2.44
CA VAL A 94 -5.23 5.66 3.12
C VAL A 94 -6.34 5.48 2.08
N LEU A 95 -7.22 4.51 2.32
CA LEU A 95 -8.40 4.23 1.49
C LEU A 95 -9.66 4.44 2.31
N ASN A 96 -10.57 5.26 1.79
CA ASN A 96 -11.92 5.39 2.32
C ASN A 96 -12.77 4.26 1.73
N LEU A 97 -13.29 3.39 2.59
CA LEU A 97 -14.05 2.22 2.18
C LEU A 97 -15.51 2.62 1.85
N PRO A 98 -16.11 2.01 0.82
CA PRO A 98 -17.47 2.33 0.37
C PRO A 98 -18.55 1.76 1.30
N VAL A 99 -18.17 0.77 2.12
CA VAL A 99 -19.05 -0.01 2.98
C VAL A 99 -18.36 -0.22 4.32
N ASP A 100 -19.16 -0.51 5.33
CA ASP A 100 -18.64 -0.84 6.66
C ASP A 100 -18.03 -2.25 6.62
N VAL A 101 -16.91 -2.44 7.30
CA VAL A 101 -16.21 -3.73 7.39
C VAL A 101 -16.18 -4.25 8.83
N ARG A 102 -16.12 -5.57 8.98
CA ARG A 102 -15.93 -6.26 10.25
C ARG A 102 -14.44 -6.23 10.61
N VAL A 103 -14.03 -5.18 11.31
CA VAL A 103 -12.62 -4.90 11.66
C VAL A 103 -11.96 -6.10 12.33
N GLU A 104 -12.66 -6.73 13.28
CA GLU A 104 -12.18 -7.88 14.05
C GLU A 104 -11.91 -9.13 13.19
N ASN A 105 -12.46 -9.18 11.98
CA ASN A 105 -12.29 -10.28 11.03
C ASN A 105 -11.40 -9.92 9.84
N ALA A 106 -10.76 -8.76 9.85
CA ALA A 106 -9.80 -8.37 8.83
C ALA A 106 -8.57 -9.30 8.87
N GLN A 107 -8.07 -9.67 7.69
CA GLN A 107 -6.89 -10.52 7.56
C GLN A 107 -5.93 -9.92 6.54
N ALA A 108 -4.63 -10.10 6.77
CA ALA A 108 -3.59 -9.69 5.84
C ALA A 108 -2.61 -10.84 5.60
N THR A 109 -2.29 -11.09 4.35
CA THR A 109 -1.22 -12.01 3.93
C THR A 109 -0.23 -11.25 3.06
N GLN A 110 1.05 -11.62 3.14
CA GLN A 110 2.05 -11.11 2.22
C GLN A 110 2.61 -12.28 1.41
N GLU A 111 2.61 -12.13 0.09
CA GLU A 111 3.09 -13.12 -0.85
C GLU A 111 3.67 -12.42 -2.09
N ASN A 112 4.85 -12.85 -2.55
CA ASN A 112 5.48 -12.38 -3.79
C ASN A 112 5.61 -10.84 -3.88
N GLY A 113 5.90 -10.18 -2.75
CA GLY A 113 6.03 -8.71 -2.69
C GLY A 113 4.70 -7.96 -2.66
N MET A 114 3.58 -8.67 -2.58
CA MET A 114 2.25 -8.07 -2.47
C MET A 114 1.68 -8.33 -1.08
N VAL A 115 0.96 -7.35 -0.53
CA VAL A 115 0.14 -7.52 0.66
C VAL A 115 -1.33 -7.59 0.23
N TRP A 116 -1.98 -8.70 0.56
CA TRP A 116 -3.39 -8.95 0.33
C TRP A 116 -4.15 -8.77 1.63
N ILE A 117 -5.08 -7.82 1.65
CA ILE A 117 -5.90 -7.45 2.81
C ILE A 117 -7.34 -7.81 2.50
N THR A 118 -7.88 -8.76 3.24
CA THR A 118 -9.26 -9.21 3.14
C THR A 118 -10.10 -8.52 4.22
N LEU A 119 -11.15 -7.82 3.80
CA LEU A 119 -12.02 -7.04 4.66
C LEU A 119 -13.47 -7.52 4.51
N PRO A 120 -13.94 -8.43 5.38
CA PRO A 120 -15.33 -8.87 5.36
C PRO A 120 -16.27 -7.69 5.59
N ARG A 121 -17.36 -7.61 4.81
CA ARG A 121 -18.37 -6.57 4.99
C ARG A 121 -19.10 -6.78 6.32
N ALA A 122 -19.37 -5.68 7.01
CA ALA A 122 -20.40 -5.66 8.03
C ALA A 122 -21.74 -5.76 7.32
N LEU A 123 -22.22 -6.99 7.11
CA LEU A 123 -23.59 -7.22 6.67
C LEU A 123 -24.53 -6.70 7.77
N ALA A 124 -25.43 -5.81 7.39
CA ALA A 124 -26.56 -5.38 8.22
C ALA A 124 -27.56 -6.51 8.42
#